data_AF-A0A2P2FM39-F1
#
_entry.id   AF-A0A2P2FM39-F1
#
_cell.length_a   1.000
_cell.length_b   1.000
_cell.length_c   1.000
_cell.angle_alpha   90.00
_cell.angle_beta   90.00
_cell.angle_gamma   90.00
#
_symmetry.space_group_name_H-M   'P 1'
#
loop_
_entity.id
_entity.type
_entity.pdbx_description
1 polymer ?
#
loop_
_entity_poly.entity_id
_entity_poly.type
_entity_poly.pdbx_seq_one_letter_code
_entity_poly.pdbx_strand_id
1 'polypeptide(L)'
;MKHDTPTCTNEYADQPTRPVDAFAHLIASLRRIKRKQAKLSQERKEHEAVIKAALVAAGAEVGTVNGVPVVSFTHALRIALDQNLLKERYPEIAKECADISEVATFRLLGV
;
A
#
# COMPACT_ATOMS: atom_id res chain seq x y z
N MET A 1 10.74 -29.97 14.74
CA MET A 1 9.51 -29.51 15.44
C MET A 1 8.74 -28.66 14.45
N LYS A 2 7.45 -28.92 14.26
CA LYS A 2 6.61 -28.23 13.27
C LYS A 2 6.35 -26.82 13.80
N HIS A 3 6.76 -25.80 13.05
CA HIS A 3 6.45 -24.42 13.40
C HIS A 3 5.01 -24.14 12.98
N ASP A 4 4.13 -23.98 13.96
CA ASP A 4 2.79 -23.45 13.76
C ASP A 4 2.94 -22.03 13.23
N THR A 5 2.86 -21.91 11.91
CA THR A 5 2.57 -20.63 11.27
C THR A 5 1.20 -20.22 11.81
N PRO A 6 1.00 -19.00 12.33
CA PRO A 6 -0.35 -18.52 12.56
C PRO A 6 -1.00 -18.47 11.19
N THR A 7 -1.76 -19.53 10.91
CA THR A 7 -2.65 -19.59 9.76
C THR A 7 -3.55 -18.40 9.98
N CYS A 8 -3.49 -17.43 9.07
CA CYS A 8 -4.52 -16.43 8.96
C CYS A 8 -5.75 -17.20 8.46
N THR A 9 -6.37 -17.92 9.39
CA THR A 9 -7.58 -18.69 9.16
C THR A 9 -8.58 -17.69 8.65
N ASN A 10 -9.22 -18.01 7.54
CA ASN A 10 -10.22 -17.15 6.93
C ASN A 10 -11.46 -17.17 7.85
N GLU A 11 -11.41 -16.46 8.97
CA GLU A 11 -12.42 -16.42 10.04
C GLU A 11 -13.74 -15.76 9.61
N TYR A 12 -13.88 -15.39 8.34
CA TYR A 12 -15.10 -14.78 7.79
C TYR A 12 -16.25 -15.77 7.59
N ALA A 13 -16.01 -17.09 7.69
CA ALA A 13 -17.02 -18.10 7.35
C ALA A 13 -18.17 -18.18 8.36
N ASP A 14 -18.00 -17.70 9.59
CA ASP A 14 -18.97 -17.88 10.69
C ASP A 14 -19.28 -16.57 11.45
N GLN A 15 -18.95 -15.42 10.87
CA GLN A 15 -19.21 -14.12 11.48
C GLN A 15 -20.67 -13.69 11.29
N PRO A 16 -21.29 -13.07 12.30
CA PRO A 16 -22.64 -12.53 12.17
C PRO A 16 -22.68 -11.45 11.09
N THR A 17 -23.41 -11.71 10.01
CA THR A 17 -23.65 -10.72 8.96
C THR A 17 -24.76 -9.77 9.39
N ARG A 18 -24.56 -8.47 9.15
CA ARG A 18 -25.59 -7.44 9.36
C ARG A 18 -26.01 -6.85 8.02
N PRO A 19 -27.32 -6.76 7.72
CA PRO A 19 -27.78 -6.08 6.52
C PRO A 19 -27.41 -4.59 6.57
N VAL A 20 -26.88 -4.08 5.45
CA VAL A 20 -26.49 -2.69 5.25
C VAL A 20 -27.21 -2.06 4.05
N ASP A 21 -28.36 -2.62 3.66
CA ASP A 21 -29.13 -2.24 2.48
C ASP A 21 -29.51 -0.76 2.44
N ALA A 22 -29.78 -0.15 3.60
CA ALA A 22 -30.03 1.29 3.72
C ALA A 22 -28.88 2.16 3.17
N PHE A 23 -27.66 1.62 3.13
CA PHE A 23 -26.47 2.29 2.63
C PHE A 23 -26.08 1.85 1.21
N ALA A 24 -26.93 1.12 0.49
CA ALA A 24 -26.64 0.63 -0.87
C ALA A 24 -26.20 1.75 -1.82
N HIS A 25 -26.80 2.94 -1.71
CA HIS A 25 -26.42 4.12 -2.49
C HIS A 25 -24.99 4.61 -2.19
N LEU A 26 -24.57 4.59 -0.92
CA LEU A 26 -23.20 4.92 -0.51
C LEU A 26 -22.21 3.87 -1.02
N ILE A 27 -22.55 2.59 -0.92
CA ILE A 27 -21.73 1.49 -1.43
C ILE A 27 -21.53 1.63 -2.96
N ALA A 28 -22.58 1.95 -3.70
CA ALA A 28 -22.49 2.20 -5.14
C ALA A 28 -21.60 3.42 -5.46
N SER A 29 -21.72 4.50 -4.68
CA SER A 29 -20.85 5.67 -4.78
C SER A 29 -19.38 5.31 -4.52
N LEU A 30 -19.10 4.54 -3.47
CA LEU A 30 -17.75 4.06 -3.15
C LEU A 30 -17.15 3.22 -4.27
N ARG A 31 -17.93 2.32 -4.90
CA ARG A 31 -17.47 1.54 -6.07
C ARG A 31 -17.06 2.47 -7.21
N ARG A 32 -17.88 3.48 -7.53
CA ARG A 32 -17.57 4.46 -8.58
C ARG A 32 -16.31 5.25 -8.25
N ILE A 33 -16.16 5.70 -7.01
CA ILE A 33 -14.98 6.46 -6.55
C ILE A 33 -13.72 5.60 -6.68
N LYS A 34 -13.73 4.35 -6.19
CA LYS A 34 -12.58 3.46 -6.27
C LYS A 34 -12.13 3.19 -7.71
N ARG A 35 -13.07 3.00 -8.64
CA ARG A 35 -12.74 2.84 -10.07
C ARG A 35 -12.07 4.09 -10.66
N LYS A 36 -12.58 5.27 -10.33
CA LYS A 36 -11.95 6.53 -10.76
C LYS A 36 -10.56 6.71 -10.14
N GLN A 37 -10.41 6.42 -8.85
CA GLN A 37 -9.11 6.47 -8.17
C GLN A 37 -8.11 5.51 -8.80
N ALA A 38 -8.53 4.29 -9.17
CA ALA A 38 -7.68 3.33 -9.85
C ALA A 38 -7.20 3.88 -11.21
N LYS A 39 -8.10 4.44 -12.01
CA LYS A 39 -7.76 5.06 -13.30
C LYS A 39 -6.77 6.23 -13.13
N LEU A 40 -7.09 7.17 -12.25
CA LEU A 40 -6.22 8.33 -12.00
C LEU A 40 -4.87 7.92 -11.39
N SER A 41 -4.83 6.89 -10.55
CA SER A 41 -3.58 6.36 -10.00
C SER A 41 -2.71 5.74 -11.09
N GLN A 42 -3.33 5.07 -12.07
CA GLN A 42 -2.63 4.50 -13.21
C GLN A 42 -2.07 5.61 -14.11
N GLU A 43 -2.90 6.58 -14.50
CA GLU A 43 -2.47 7.74 -15.28
C GLU A 43 -1.34 8.50 -14.57
N ARG A 44 -1.45 8.74 -13.25
CA ARG A 44 -0.39 9.39 -12.47
C ARG A 44 0.94 8.63 -12.57
N LYS A 45 0.92 7.31 -12.39
CA LYS A 45 2.12 6.46 -12.48
C LYS A 45 2.76 6.53 -13.86
N GLU A 46 1.95 6.51 -14.91
CA GLU A 46 2.42 6.61 -16.30
C GLU A 46 3.11 7.96 -16.55
N HIS A 47 2.47 9.08 -16.20
CA HIS A 47 3.07 10.40 -16.35
C HIS A 47 4.34 10.57 -15.50
N GLU A 48 4.31 10.15 -14.23
CA GLU A 48 5.49 10.18 -13.36
C GLU A 48 6.64 9.36 -13.95
N ALA A 49 6.37 8.19 -14.52
CA ALA A 49 7.40 7.35 -15.13
C ALA A 49 8.07 8.04 -16.31
N VAL A 50 7.29 8.68 -17.18
CA VAL A 50 7.81 9.44 -18.33
C VAL A 50 8.68 10.62 -17.85
N ILE A 51 8.19 11.40 -16.89
CA ILE A 51 8.93 12.57 -16.37
C ILE A 51 10.23 12.13 -15.67
N LYS A 52 10.17 11.08 -14.83
CA LYS A 52 11.37 10.53 -14.16
C LYS A 52 12.39 10.03 -15.18
N ALA A 53 11.96 9.31 -16.21
CA ALA A 53 12.86 8.83 -17.26
C ALA A 53 13.57 10.00 -17.98
N ALA A 54 12.85 11.09 -18.25
CA ALA A 54 13.43 12.30 -18.85
C ALA A 54 14.46 12.96 -17.94
N LEU A 55 14.17 13.09 -16.63
CA LEU A 55 15.12 13.64 -15.65
C LEU A 55 16.39 12.79 -15.52
N VAL A 56 16.25 11.47 -15.45
CA VAL A 56 17.38 10.54 -15.39
C VAL A 56 18.23 10.60 -16.65
N ALA A 57 17.62 10.61 -17.84
CA ALA A 57 18.34 10.72 -19.10
C ALA A 57 19.13 12.04 -19.22
N ALA A 58 18.63 13.12 -18.61
CA ALA A 58 19.30 14.41 -18.54
C ALA A 58 20.33 14.52 -17.40
N GLY A 59 20.43 13.54 -16.51
CA GLY A 59 21.24 13.63 -15.30
C GLY A 59 20.81 14.78 -14.37
N ALA A 60 19.54 15.16 -14.40
CA ALA A 60 19.00 16.31 -13.67
C ALA A 60 18.09 15.87 -12.52
N GLU A 61 18.21 16.53 -11.38
CA GLU A 61 17.34 16.28 -10.22
C GLU A 61 16.09 17.17 -10.21
N VAL A 62 16.06 18.26 -10.98
CA VAL A 62 14.97 19.24 -11.00
C VAL A 62 14.47 19.45 -12.43
N GLY A 63 13.16 19.33 -12.62
CA GLY A 63 12.48 19.65 -13.88
C GLY A 63 11.77 20.99 -13.81
N THR A 64 11.86 21.77 -14.88
CA THR A 64 11.25 23.10 -14.99
C THR A 64 10.19 23.16 -16.10
N VAL A 65 9.20 24.03 -15.92
CA VAL A 65 8.23 24.44 -16.96
C VAL A 65 8.28 25.95 -17.04
N ASN A 66 8.56 26.49 -18.23
CA ASN A 66 8.73 27.94 -18.45
C ASN A 66 9.79 28.57 -17.51
N GLY A 67 10.88 27.85 -17.23
CA GLY A 67 11.94 28.28 -16.32
C GLY A 67 11.59 28.19 -14.82
N VAL A 68 10.37 27.77 -14.46
CA VAL A 68 9.93 27.60 -13.08
C VAL A 68 10.08 26.13 -12.67
N PRO A 69 10.75 25.80 -11.54
CA PRO A 69 10.87 24.42 -11.06
C PRO A 69 9.51 23.88 -10.62
N VAL A 70 9.15 22.68 -11.09
CA VAL A 70 7.85 22.05 -10.82
C VAL A 70 7.94 20.62 -10.31
N VAL A 71 9.08 19.94 -10.52
CA VAL A 71 9.30 18.57 -10.05
C VAL A 71 10.75 18.41 -9.58
N SER A 72 10.94 17.58 -8.56
CA SER A 72 12.27 17.10 -8.15
C SER A 72 12.29 15.58 -8.05
N PHE A 73 13.43 14.99 -8.39
CA PHE A 73 13.69 13.56 -8.29
C PHE A 73 15.07 13.36 -7.69
N THR A 74 15.11 12.94 -6.43
CA THR A 74 16.34 12.71 -5.66
C THR A 74 16.39 11.28 -5.14
N HIS A 75 17.60 10.79 -4.92
CA HIS A 75 17.83 9.47 -4.33
C HIS A 75 18.26 9.62 -2.87
N ALA A 76 17.59 8.89 -1.98
CA ALA A 76 17.96 8.81 -0.57
C ALA A 76 18.18 7.35 -0.18
N LEU A 77 19.22 7.10 0.60
CA LEU A 77 19.43 5.79 1.22
C LEU A 77 18.51 5.64 2.41
N ARG A 78 17.73 4.56 2.44
CA ARG A 78 16.94 4.16 3.60
C ARG A 78 17.58 2.93 4.22
N ILE A 79 17.85 3.02 5.52
CA ILE A 79 18.14 1.84 6.34
C ILE A 79 16.79 1.30 6.83
N ALA A 80 16.52 0.03 6.54
CA ALA A 80 15.34 -0.67 7.02
C ALA A 80 15.76 -2.02 7.60
N LEU A 81 15.07 -2.45 8.65
CA LEU A 81 15.25 -3.78 9.22
C LEU A 81 14.62 -4.81 8.28
N ASP A 82 15.40 -5.81 7.85
CA ASP A 82 14.85 -6.98 7.18
C ASP A 82 14.19 -7.89 8.22
N GLN A 83 12.87 -7.75 8.35
CA GLN A 83 12.11 -8.52 9.31
C GLN A 83 12.08 -10.02 9.01
N ASN A 84 12.18 -10.42 7.74
CA ASN A 84 12.18 -11.83 7.39
C ASN A 84 13.48 -12.46 7.85
N LEU A 85 14.60 -11.80 7.55
CA LEU A 85 15.92 -12.24 8.00
C LEU A 85 16.05 -12.23 9.53
N LEU A 86 15.50 -11.21 10.21
CA LEU A 86 15.49 -11.15 11.68
C LEU A 86 14.71 -12.33 12.28
N LYS A 87 13.51 -12.62 11.76
CA LYS A 87 12.68 -13.73 12.24
C LYS A 87 13.30 -15.10 11.96
N GLU A 88 13.98 -15.25 10.84
CA GLU A 88 14.67 -16.49 10.46
C GLU A 88 15.92 -16.74 11.32
N ARG A 89 16.77 -15.72 11.52
CA ARG A 89 18.06 -15.87 12.20
C ARG A 89 18.02 -15.65 13.71
N TYR A 90 17.11 -14.81 14.19
CA TYR A 90 17.01 -14.40 15.59
C TYR A 90 15.55 -14.39 16.08
N PRO A 91 14.86 -15.54 16.07
CA PRO A 91 13.43 -15.62 16.34
C PRO A 91 13.04 -15.16 17.76
N GLU A 92 13.89 -15.41 18.77
CA GLU A 92 13.59 -15.02 20.15
C GLU A 92 13.62 -13.50 20.34
N ILE A 93 14.59 -12.82 19.72
CA ILE A 93 14.67 -11.35 19.72
C ILE A 93 13.46 -10.75 18.98
N ALA A 94 13.08 -11.36 17.85
CA ALA A 94 11.91 -10.92 17.09
C ALA A 94 10.61 -11.00 17.92
N LYS A 95 10.46 -12.03 18.78
CA LYS A 95 9.32 -12.16 19.69
C LYS A 95 9.38 -11.14 20.83
N GLU A 96 10.54 -10.93 21.43
CA GLU A 96 10.72 -9.97 22.53
C GLU A 96 10.37 -8.54 22.10
N CYS A 97 10.61 -8.21 20.83
CA CYS A 97 10.31 -6.91 20.27
C CYS A 97 8.93 -6.83 19.58
N ALA A 98 8.14 -7.90 19.60
CA ALA A 98 6.85 -7.94 18.92
C ALA A 98 5.77 -7.29 19.79
N ASP A 99 5.03 -6.35 19.18
CA ASP A 99 3.81 -5.80 19.75
C ASP A 99 2.61 -6.27 18.92
N ILE A 100 1.52 -6.65 19.59
CA ILE A 100 0.28 -7.11 18.96
C ILE A 100 -0.79 -6.06 19.24
N SER A 101 -1.18 -5.35 18.19
CA SER A 101 -2.29 -4.39 18.23
C SER A 101 -3.41 -4.86 17.31
N GLU A 102 -4.65 -4.67 17.76
CA GLU A 102 -5.82 -4.93 16.94
C GLU A 102 -5.97 -3.82 15.88
N VAL A 103 -6.12 -4.21 14.62
CA VAL A 103 -6.34 -3.29 13.50
C VAL A 103 -7.60 -3.68 12.75
N ALA A 104 -8.62 -2.81 12.80
CA ALA A 104 -9.81 -2.96 11.98
C ALA A 104 -9.52 -2.59 10.53
N THR A 105 -9.82 -3.50 9.59
CA THR A 105 -9.67 -3.23 8.16
C THR A 105 -11.03 -3.11 7.49
N PHE A 106 -11.32 -1.95 6.89
CA PHE A 106 -12.49 -1.78 6.03
C PHE A 106 -12.15 -2.15 4.58
N ARG A 107 -12.81 -3.17 4.03
CA ARG A 107 -12.68 -3.57 2.62
C ARG A 107 -14.04 -3.52 1.92
N LEU A 108 -14.05 -2.84 0.78
CA LEU A 108 -15.17 -2.92 -0.17
C LEU A 108 -14.97 -4.16 -1.04
N LEU A 109 -15.92 -5.10 -1.00
CA LEU A 109 -15.86 -6.35 -1.76
C LEU A 109 -16.44 -6.16 -3.17
N GLY A 110 -15.89 -6.91 -4.15
CA GLY A 110 -16.36 -6.92 -5.55
C GLY A 110 -16.16 -5.60 -6.31
N VAL A 111 -14.99 -4.98 -6.14
CA VAL A 111 -14.63 -3.68 -6.76
C VAL A 111 -14.00 -3.88 -8.13
#